data_AF-A0A2E7EBI3-F1
#
_entry.id   AF-A0A2E7EBI3-F1
#
_cell.length_a   1.000
_cell.length_b   1.000
_cell.length_c   1.000
_cell.angle_alpha   90.00
_cell.angle_beta   90.00
_cell.angle_gamma   90.00
#
_symmetry.space_group_name_H-M   'P 1'
#
loop_
_entity.id
_entity.type
_entity.pdbx_description
1 polymer ?
#
loop_
_entity_poly.entity_id
_entity_poly.type
_entity_poly.pdbx_seq_one_letter_code
_entity_poly.pdbx_strand_id
1 'polypeptide(L)'
;MFAFTPQQLPIKTSLHRLGHQAEETPDTVCINGFAGNESVDADIEQEKRSPMSRSVVATALLLASPLAVSHPQAHHAAESGLIDGLLHVMTGADHLLAMLALGLWGASLARKHQTSINFGLPVVLAMGLALGLVANIAMAAEWGIVMSLIWLGALVAVNRSSSAELLSILLPASAVFILAHGVAHAGGTAAASTTMLLTYGAGMLIASCAVQQIGLLAGKKLVHHFPGLIKTAGALVSLSGLALLGTRLVAG
;
A
#
# COMPACT_ATOMS: atom_id res chain seq x y z
N MET A 1 12.89 -60.66 -2.83
CA MET A 1 11.54 -60.31 -2.33
C MET A 1 10.76 -59.81 -3.54
N PHE A 2 9.97 -60.71 -4.14
CA PHE A 2 9.04 -60.50 -5.27
C PHE A 2 7.84 -59.64 -4.77
N ALA A 3 7.06 -58.87 -5.53
CA ALA A 3 6.89 -58.62 -6.96
C ALA A 3 6.23 -57.24 -7.16
N PHE A 4 6.45 -56.68 -8.35
CA PHE A 4 5.69 -55.57 -8.95
C PHE A 4 4.27 -56.02 -9.32
N THR A 5 3.25 -55.19 -9.06
CA THR A 5 1.90 -55.34 -9.61
C THR A 5 1.42 -54.00 -10.17
N PRO A 6 1.09 -53.88 -11.47
CA PRO A 6 0.49 -52.67 -12.03
C PRO A 6 -1.04 -52.78 -12.00
N GLN A 7 -1.73 -51.74 -11.56
CA GLN A 7 -3.20 -51.66 -11.59
C GLN A 7 -3.65 -50.76 -12.74
N GLN A 8 -4.38 -51.36 -13.69
CA GLN A 8 -4.96 -50.71 -14.87
C GLN A 8 -6.27 -49.98 -14.54
N LEU A 9 -6.50 -48.86 -15.22
CA LEU A 9 -7.74 -48.08 -15.31
C LEU A 9 -8.85 -48.84 -16.06
N PRO A 10 -10.12 -48.43 -15.90
CA PRO A 10 -10.95 -48.28 -17.09
C PRO A 10 -11.67 -46.93 -17.18
N ILE A 11 -11.52 -46.33 -18.36
CA ILE A 11 -12.29 -45.23 -18.92
C ILE A 11 -13.72 -45.72 -19.20
N LYS A 12 -14.74 -44.98 -18.77
CA LYS A 12 -16.12 -45.14 -19.27
C LYS A 12 -16.57 -43.85 -19.96
N THR A 13 -16.46 -43.87 -21.29
CA THR A 13 -17.26 -43.08 -22.23
C THR A 13 -18.49 -43.88 -22.61
N SER A 14 -19.69 -43.27 -22.55
CA SER A 14 -20.82 -43.71 -23.37
C SER A 14 -21.77 -42.55 -23.64
N LEU A 15 -21.87 -42.20 -24.92
CA LEU A 15 -22.85 -41.32 -25.54
C LEU A 15 -24.19 -42.05 -25.75
N HIS A 16 -25.23 -41.26 -26.04
CA HIS A 16 -26.35 -41.58 -26.92
C HIS A 16 -27.64 -42.10 -26.24
N ARG A 17 -28.73 -41.29 -26.28
CA ARG A 17 -29.81 -41.37 -27.29
C ARG A 17 -31.08 -40.62 -26.82
N LEU A 18 -31.51 -39.66 -27.66
CA LEU A 18 -32.88 -39.24 -28.07
C LEU A 18 -34.06 -39.63 -27.14
N GLY A 19 -34.95 -38.73 -26.71
CA GLY A 19 -35.78 -37.86 -27.53
C GLY A 19 -37.24 -38.33 -27.41
N HIS A 20 -38.12 -37.52 -26.81
CA HIS A 20 -39.57 -37.66 -26.96
C HIS A 20 -40.22 -36.30 -26.72
N GLN A 21 -40.75 -35.72 -27.80
CA GLN A 21 -41.80 -34.70 -27.74
C GLN A 21 -43.17 -35.38 -27.61
N ALA A 22 -44.11 -34.67 -26.99
CA ALA A 22 -45.57 -34.68 -27.19
C ALA A 22 -46.18 -33.93 -25.97
N GLU A 23 -47.26 -33.17 -25.98
CA GLU A 23 -48.12 -32.50 -26.96
C GLU A 23 -49.20 -31.74 -26.12
N GLU A 24 -49.54 -30.51 -26.52
CA GLU A 24 -50.82 -29.76 -26.36
C GLU A 24 -51.63 -29.59 -25.03
N THR A 25 -51.73 -28.31 -24.59
CA THR A 25 -52.90 -27.40 -24.26
C THR A 25 -54.33 -27.92 -23.96
N PRO A 26 -55.33 -27.09 -23.53
CA PRO A 26 -55.36 -25.71 -22.97
C PRO A 26 -56.30 -25.55 -21.72
N ASP A 27 -56.44 -24.31 -21.22
CA ASP A 27 -57.72 -23.63 -20.84
C ASP A 27 -57.78 -22.83 -19.51
N THR A 28 -58.23 -21.58 -19.67
CA THR A 28 -59.01 -20.70 -18.75
C THR A 28 -58.31 -19.97 -17.59
N VAL A 29 -58.29 -18.64 -17.62
CA VAL A 29 -59.31 -17.73 -17.00
C VAL A 29 -58.79 -16.29 -17.09
N CYS A 30 -59.56 -15.43 -17.77
CA CYS A 30 -59.48 -13.97 -17.65
C CYS A 30 -60.43 -13.50 -16.55
N ILE A 31 -59.98 -12.60 -15.67
CA ILE A 31 -60.85 -11.76 -14.82
C ILE A 31 -60.32 -10.33 -14.86
N ASN A 32 -61.18 -9.43 -15.35
CA ASN A 32 -61.02 -7.98 -15.38
C ASN A 32 -61.27 -7.38 -13.98
N GLY A 33 -60.69 -6.20 -13.70
CA GLY A 33 -61.40 -5.22 -12.89
C GLY A 33 -60.58 -4.22 -12.05
N PHE A 34 -60.38 -3.03 -12.63
CA PHE A 34 -60.75 -1.73 -12.03
C PHE A 34 -59.80 -0.99 -11.06
N ALA A 35 -59.50 0.25 -11.51
CA ALA A 35 -59.26 1.50 -10.77
C ALA A 35 -57.92 1.76 -10.06
N GLY A 36 -57.38 2.96 -10.33
CA GLY A 36 -56.42 3.63 -9.44
C GLY A 36 -55.35 4.43 -10.18
N ASN A 37 -55.69 5.67 -10.56
CA ASN A 37 -54.74 6.71 -10.93
C ASN A 37 -53.97 7.16 -9.69
N GLU A 38 -52.65 6.94 -9.61
CA GLU A 38 -51.75 7.77 -8.80
C GLU A 38 -50.39 7.90 -9.53
N SER A 39 -50.20 9.03 -10.19
CA SER A 39 -48.89 9.57 -10.55
C SER A 39 -48.12 9.88 -9.27
N VAL A 40 -47.30 8.95 -8.81
CA VAL A 40 -46.34 9.19 -7.74
C VAL A 40 -45.11 9.81 -8.38
N ASP A 41 -45.07 11.16 -8.35
CA ASP A 41 -43.86 11.94 -8.49
C ASP A 41 -42.88 11.51 -7.38
N ALA A 42 -42.05 10.53 -7.70
CA ALA A 42 -40.88 10.21 -6.92
C ALA A 42 -39.82 11.26 -7.25
N ASP A 43 -39.93 12.40 -6.57
CA ASP A 43 -38.83 13.32 -6.33
C ASP A 43 -37.66 12.53 -5.73
N ILE A 44 -36.78 12.06 -6.61
CA ILE A 44 -35.44 11.62 -6.24
C ILE A 44 -34.74 12.91 -5.80
N GLU A 45 -34.80 13.19 -4.51
CA GLU A 45 -33.82 14.03 -3.83
C GLU A 45 -32.45 13.44 -4.12
N GLN A 46 -31.81 13.94 -5.19
CA GLN A 46 -30.37 13.86 -5.34
C GLN A 46 -29.77 14.60 -4.15
N GLU A 47 -29.46 13.85 -3.09
CA GLU A 47 -28.61 14.29 -2.00
C GLU A 47 -27.29 14.79 -2.61
N LYS A 48 -27.22 16.11 -2.78
CA LYS A 48 -26.09 16.87 -3.29
C LYS A 48 -24.95 16.73 -2.28
N ARG A 49 -24.25 15.59 -2.30
CA ARG A 49 -23.05 15.37 -1.50
C ARG A 49 -22.01 16.40 -1.93
N SER A 50 -21.77 17.37 -1.05
CA SER A 50 -20.84 18.46 -1.28
C SER A 50 -19.44 17.93 -1.64
N PRO A 51 -18.72 18.55 -2.60
CA PRO A 51 -17.41 18.09 -3.06
C PRO A 51 -16.27 18.41 -2.08
N MET A 52 -16.56 18.62 -0.79
CA MET A 52 -15.62 19.23 0.16
C MET A 52 -14.60 18.23 0.77
N SER A 53 -14.64 16.96 0.37
CA SER A 53 -13.58 15.96 0.69
C SER A 53 -12.56 15.78 -0.44
N ARG A 54 -12.79 16.37 -1.63
CA ARG A 54 -11.97 16.13 -2.83
C ARG A 54 -10.65 16.88 -2.82
N SER A 55 -10.57 18.01 -2.12
CA SER A 55 -9.41 18.90 -2.17
C SER A 55 -8.33 18.52 -1.14
N VAL A 56 -8.68 18.12 0.07
CA VAL A 56 -7.70 18.04 1.19
C VAL A 56 -6.68 16.92 1.02
N VAL A 57 -7.10 15.73 0.58
CA VAL A 57 -6.18 14.59 0.40
C VAL A 57 -5.28 14.79 -0.83
N ALA A 58 -5.85 15.27 -1.94
CA ALA A 58 -5.08 15.61 -3.14
C ALA A 58 -4.07 16.74 -2.88
N THR A 59 -4.48 17.75 -2.11
CA THR A 59 -3.64 18.89 -1.72
C THR A 59 -2.58 18.47 -0.72
N ALA A 60 -2.84 17.55 0.21
CA ALA A 60 -1.82 16.99 1.10
C ALA A 60 -0.77 16.15 0.35
N LEU A 61 -1.17 15.38 -0.68
CA LEU A 61 -0.26 14.62 -1.55
C LEU A 61 0.54 15.51 -2.50
N LEU A 62 0.00 16.66 -2.94
CA LEU A 62 0.69 17.65 -3.77
C LEU A 62 1.59 18.58 -2.95
N LEU A 63 1.19 18.96 -1.73
CA LEU A 63 1.97 19.80 -0.82
C LEU A 63 3.12 19.03 -0.13
N ALA A 64 3.03 17.70 -0.04
CA ALA A 64 4.13 16.86 0.44
C ALA A 64 5.25 16.68 -0.60
N SER A 65 5.26 17.46 -1.69
CA SER A 65 6.44 17.60 -2.54
C SER A 65 7.24 18.85 -2.14
N PRO A 66 8.06 18.80 -1.07
CA PRO A 66 9.23 19.65 -1.06
C PRO A 66 10.16 19.05 -2.11
N LEU A 67 10.40 19.80 -3.18
CA LEU A 67 11.66 19.67 -3.91
C LEU A 67 12.75 19.58 -2.84
N ALA A 68 13.40 18.42 -2.79
CA ALA A 68 14.19 17.96 -1.67
C ALA A 68 15.32 18.93 -1.33
N VAL A 69 15.01 19.92 -0.49
CA VAL A 69 16.00 20.56 0.37
C VAL A 69 16.13 19.59 1.52
N SER A 70 17.06 18.65 1.39
CA SER A 70 17.56 17.91 2.53
C SER A 70 18.15 18.94 3.49
N HIS A 71 17.38 19.34 4.51
CA HIS A 71 18.02 19.86 5.70
C HIS A 71 18.97 18.76 6.15
N PRO A 72 20.28 19.04 6.29
CA PRO A 72 21.18 18.09 6.93
C PRO A 72 20.53 17.71 8.24
N GLN A 73 20.33 16.41 8.44
CA GLN A 73 19.83 15.85 9.68
C GLN A 73 20.87 16.20 10.75
N ALA A 74 20.74 17.39 11.30
CA ALA A 74 21.62 17.91 12.33
C ALA A 74 21.34 17.06 13.56
N HIS A 75 22.19 16.06 13.74
CA HIS A 75 22.25 15.16 14.87
C HIS A 75 22.04 15.89 16.19
N HIS A 76 20.80 15.92 16.68
CA HIS A 76 20.51 16.20 18.08
C HIS A 76 20.68 14.88 18.82
N ALA A 77 21.94 14.47 19.02
CA ALA A 77 22.30 13.29 19.80
C ALA A 77 21.80 13.34 21.27
N ALA A 78 21.26 14.49 21.70
CA ALA A 78 20.67 14.71 23.01
C ALA A 78 19.14 14.42 23.08
N GLU A 79 18.44 14.22 21.95
CA GLU A 79 16.95 14.12 21.92
C GLU A 79 16.41 12.78 21.41
N SER A 80 17.16 11.68 21.50
CA SER A 80 16.76 10.37 20.97
C SER A 80 15.68 9.65 21.81
N GLY A 81 14.48 10.22 21.94
CA GLY A 81 13.37 9.68 22.74
C GLY A 81 12.13 9.30 21.93
N LEU A 82 11.08 8.83 22.62
CA LEU A 82 9.79 8.44 22.00
C LEU A 82 9.17 9.56 21.14
N ILE A 83 9.17 10.79 21.66
CA ILE A 83 8.57 11.95 20.98
C ILE A 83 9.35 12.28 19.71
N ASP A 84 10.68 12.24 19.78
CA ASP A 84 11.55 12.49 18.62
C ASP A 84 11.33 11.43 17.53
N GLY A 85 11.23 10.15 17.90
CA GLY A 85 10.86 9.11 16.94
C GLY A 85 9.49 9.33 16.30
N LEU A 86 8.52 9.84 17.06
CA LEU A 86 7.20 10.18 16.52
C LEU A 86 7.28 11.36 15.55
N LEU A 87 7.97 12.43 15.95
CA LEU A 87 8.14 13.65 15.17
C LEU A 87 8.94 13.39 13.90
N HIS A 88 9.98 12.56 13.96
CA HIS A 88 10.82 12.21 12.82
C HIS A 88 10.02 11.66 11.65
N VAL A 89 9.02 10.81 11.89
CA VAL A 89 8.13 10.31 10.83
C VAL A 89 7.21 11.40 10.29
N MET A 90 6.77 12.32 11.15
CA MET A 90 5.82 13.36 10.77
C MET A 90 6.48 14.54 10.04
N THR A 91 7.74 14.85 10.37
CA THR A 91 8.49 15.98 9.81
C THR A 91 9.45 15.55 8.72
N GLY A 92 9.91 14.30 8.74
CA GLY A 92 10.76 13.72 7.69
C GLY A 92 9.97 13.44 6.42
N ALA A 93 10.15 14.27 5.40
CA ALA A 93 9.47 14.13 4.12
C ALA A 93 9.68 12.74 3.49
N ASP A 94 10.91 12.20 3.58
CA ASP A 94 11.24 10.90 3.00
C ASP A 94 10.47 9.75 3.68
N HIS A 95 10.39 9.77 5.01
CA HIS A 95 9.68 8.73 5.77
C HIS A 95 8.16 8.85 5.58
N LEU A 96 7.65 10.08 5.65
CA LEU A 96 6.24 10.36 5.45
C LEU A 96 5.77 9.91 4.06
N LEU A 97 6.52 10.25 3.00
CA LEU A 97 6.21 9.84 1.63
C LEU A 97 6.32 8.32 1.46
N ALA A 98 7.34 7.68 2.04
CA ALA A 98 7.48 6.22 1.97
C ALA A 98 6.30 5.50 2.65
N MET A 99 5.92 5.91 3.87
CA MET A 99 4.81 5.28 4.61
C MET A 99 3.46 5.54 3.95
N LEU A 100 3.25 6.74 3.41
CA LEU A 100 2.03 7.06 2.68
C LEU A 100 1.92 6.27 1.37
N ALA A 101 3.01 6.20 0.59
CA ALA A 101 3.07 5.40 -0.63
C ALA A 101 2.83 3.92 -0.33
N LEU A 102 3.40 3.40 0.75
CA LEU A 102 3.19 2.03 1.20
C LEU A 102 1.73 1.74 1.53
N GLY A 103 1.05 2.65 2.25
CA GLY A 103 -0.38 2.56 2.52
C GLY A 103 -1.23 2.60 1.25
N LEU A 104 -0.96 3.54 0.34
CA LEU A 104 -1.65 3.67 -0.94
C LEU A 104 -1.47 2.41 -1.81
N TRP A 105 -0.26 1.85 -1.86
CA TRP A 105 -0.01 0.59 -2.55
C TRP A 105 -0.79 -0.57 -1.92
N GLY A 106 -0.81 -0.65 -0.58
CA GLY A 106 -1.62 -1.65 0.13
C GLY A 106 -3.10 -1.58 -0.23
N ALA A 107 -3.64 -0.39 -0.50
CA ALA A 107 -5.03 -0.22 -0.94
C ALA A 107 -5.30 -0.77 -2.34
N SER A 108 -4.30 -0.80 -3.22
CA SER A 108 -4.41 -1.37 -4.57
C SER A 108 -4.38 -2.91 -4.59
N LEU A 109 -4.00 -3.55 -3.49
CA LEU A 109 -3.93 -5.00 -3.35
C LEU A 109 -5.27 -5.60 -2.91
N ALA A 110 -5.51 -6.86 -3.31
CA ALA A 110 -6.63 -7.64 -2.83
C ALA A 110 -6.60 -7.79 -1.30
N ARG A 111 -7.78 -7.80 -0.65
CA ARG A 111 -7.91 -7.83 0.82
C ARG A 111 -7.07 -8.91 1.51
N LYS A 112 -6.94 -10.09 0.91
CA LYS A 112 -6.14 -11.20 1.45
C LYS A 112 -4.65 -10.87 1.62
N HIS A 113 -4.12 -9.89 0.88
CA HIS A 113 -2.71 -9.47 0.93
C HIS A 113 -2.50 -8.19 1.74
N GLN A 114 -3.57 -7.47 2.10
CA GLN A 114 -3.46 -6.24 2.90
C GLN A 114 -2.87 -6.52 4.29
N THR A 115 -3.08 -7.72 4.84
CA THR A 115 -2.49 -8.14 6.11
C THR A 115 -0.95 -8.14 6.07
N SER A 116 -0.36 -8.60 4.97
CA SER A 116 1.09 -8.61 4.79
C SER A 116 1.67 -7.20 4.76
N ILE A 117 0.97 -6.25 4.12
CA ILE A 117 1.37 -4.84 4.13
C ILE A 117 1.19 -4.24 5.52
N ASN A 118 0.05 -4.48 6.17
CA ASN A 118 -0.30 -3.86 7.45
C ASN A 118 0.51 -4.32 8.65
N PHE A 119 0.97 -5.57 8.65
CA PHE A 119 1.70 -6.12 9.78
C PHE A 119 3.09 -6.59 9.39
N GLY A 120 3.23 -7.24 8.24
CA GLY A 120 4.52 -7.77 7.80
C GLY A 120 5.55 -6.66 7.54
N LEU A 121 5.18 -5.62 6.82
CA LEU A 121 6.12 -4.57 6.46
C LEU A 121 6.52 -3.64 7.62
N PRO A 122 5.64 -3.30 8.59
CA PRO A 122 6.07 -2.68 9.84
C PRO A 122 7.03 -3.55 10.66
N VAL A 123 6.88 -4.88 10.67
CA VAL A 123 7.85 -5.78 11.30
C VAL A 123 9.19 -5.71 10.59
N VAL A 124 9.20 -5.69 9.26
CA VAL A 124 10.44 -5.53 8.48
C VAL A 124 11.09 -4.16 8.73
N LEU A 125 10.31 -3.09 8.85
CA LEU A 125 10.81 -1.77 9.22
C LEU A 125 11.46 -1.80 10.61
N ALA A 126 10.83 -2.47 11.58
CA ALA A 126 11.37 -2.65 12.93
C ALA A 126 12.69 -3.43 12.92
N MET A 127 12.78 -4.49 12.10
CA MET A 127 14.03 -5.23 11.89
C MET A 127 15.12 -4.34 11.27
N GLY A 128 14.76 -3.50 10.30
CA GLY A 128 15.68 -2.54 9.69
C GLY A 128 16.20 -1.54 10.70
N LEU A 129 15.32 -0.95 11.50
CA LEU A 129 15.68 -0.06 12.60
C LEU A 129 16.67 -0.77 13.53
N ALA A 130 16.32 -1.94 14.07
CA ALA A 130 17.19 -2.70 14.97
C ALA A 130 18.56 -3.00 14.33
N LEU A 131 18.60 -3.37 13.05
CA LEU A 131 19.85 -3.64 12.35
C LEU A 131 20.71 -2.39 12.17
N GLY A 132 20.11 -1.24 11.82
CA GLY A 132 20.85 0.02 11.69
C GLY A 132 21.48 0.47 13.01
N LEU A 133 20.81 0.20 14.13
CA LEU A 133 21.30 0.48 15.47
C LEU A 133 22.52 -0.40 15.85
N VAL A 134 22.47 -1.69 15.50
CA VAL A 134 23.56 -2.64 15.81
C VAL A 134 24.75 -2.46 14.87
N ALA A 135 24.50 -2.25 13.58
CA ALA A 135 25.55 -2.23 12.56
C ALA A 135 26.24 -0.87 12.42
N ASN A 136 25.69 0.21 12.99
CA ASN A 136 26.20 1.59 12.91
C ASN A 136 26.54 2.03 11.46
N ILE A 137 25.71 1.62 10.51
CA ILE A 137 25.94 1.80 9.08
C ILE A 137 25.37 3.14 8.59
N ALA A 138 26.14 4.22 8.79
CA ALA A 138 25.76 5.57 8.34
C ALA A 138 25.76 5.71 6.80
N MET A 139 26.71 5.08 6.09
CA MET A 139 26.82 5.20 4.61
C MET A 139 25.68 4.52 3.85
N ALA A 140 25.05 3.50 4.43
CA ALA A 140 23.90 2.84 3.82
C ALA A 140 22.62 3.71 3.88
N ALA A 141 22.62 4.75 4.73
CA ALA A 141 21.41 5.48 5.03
C ALA A 141 20.87 6.26 3.83
N GLU A 142 21.75 6.97 3.13
CA GLU A 142 21.33 7.85 2.04
C GLU A 142 20.80 7.05 0.84
N TRP A 143 21.52 6.00 0.43
CA TRP A 143 21.11 5.13 -0.68
C TRP A 143 19.87 4.31 -0.36
N GLY A 144 19.74 3.85 0.89
CA GLY A 144 18.56 3.12 1.36
C GLY A 144 17.29 3.98 1.25
N ILE A 145 17.36 5.25 1.63
CA ILE A 145 16.24 6.19 1.51
C ILE A 145 15.89 6.43 0.04
N VAL A 146 16.88 6.81 -0.78
CA VAL A 146 16.70 7.13 -2.20
C VAL A 146 16.01 6.00 -2.95
N MET A 147 16.56 4.78 -2.86
CA MET A 147 16.05 3.66 -3.63
C MET A 147 14.66 3.22 -3.17
N SER A 148 14.36 3.37 -1.87
CA SER A 148 13.04 3.06 -1.32
C SER A 148 11.96 4.01 -1.84
N LEU A 149 12.25 5.30 -1.93
CA LEU A 149 11.33 6.30 -2.50
C LEU A 149 11.06 6.03 -3.98
N ILE A 150 12.12 5.77 -4.76
CA ILE A 150 11.98 5.43 -6.18
C ILE A 150 11.09 4.20 -6.35
N TRP A 151 11.37 3.13 -5.59
CA TRP A 151 10.65 1.86 -5.65
C TRP A 151 9.18 1.99 -5.24
N LEU A 152 8.90 2.52 -4.03
CA LEU A 152 7.54 2.66 -3.52
C LEU A 152 6.72 3.64 -4.35
N GLY A 153 7.33 4.74 -4.80
CA GLY A 153 6.72 5.68 -5.73
C GLY A 153 6.34 5.01 -7.05
N ALA A 154 7.24 4.23 -7.65
CA ALA A 154 6.98 3.51 -8.89
C ALA A 154 5.85 2.47 -8.73
N LEU A 155 5.81 1.73 -7.62
CA LEU A 155 4.73 0.80 -7.30
C LEU A 155 3.36 1.49 -7.31
N VAL A 156 3.27 2.64 -6.63
CA VAL A 156 2.04 3.45 -6.59
C VAL A 156 1.75 4.11 -7.94
N ALA A 157 2.76 4.55 -8.69
CA ALA A 157 2.60 5.20 -9.99
C ALA A 157 2.03 4.25 -11.05
N VAL A 158 2.44 2.98 -11.00
CA VAL A 158 1.92 1.95 -11.90
C VAL A 158 0.48 1.60 -11.53
N ASN A 159 0.16 1.56 -10.23
CA ASN A 159 -1.17 1.31 -9.66
C ASN A 159 -1.92 0.16 -10.36
N ARG A 160 -1.24 -0.95 -10.64
CA ARG A 160 -1.87 -2.11 -11.27
C ARG A 160 -2.31 -3.10 -10.22
N SER A 161 -3.55 -3.57 -10.36
CA SER A 161 -4.02 -4.77 -9.68
C SER A 161 -3.05 -5.89 -9.99
N SER A 162 -2.29 -6.33 -8.98
CA SER A 162 -1.20 -7.27 -9.16
C SER A 162 -1.76 -8.69 -9.21
N SER A 163 -1.41 -9.45 -10.25
CA SER A 163 -1.63 -10.90 -10.24
C SER A 163 -0.88 -11.52 -9.05
N ALA A 164 -1.32 -12.71 -8.61
CA ALA A 164 -0.66 -13.41 -7.51
C ALA A 164 0.84 -13.66 -7.80
N GLU A 165 1.17 -13.91 -9.06
CA GLU A 165 2.55 -14.10 -9.55
C GLU A 165 3.38 -12.82 -9.44
N LEU A 166 2.84 -11.67 -9.82
CA LEU A 166 3.59 -10.42 -9.71
C LEU A 166 3.84 -10.07 -8.24
N LEU A 167 2.86 -10.32 -7.37
CA LEU A 167 2.98 -10.01 -5.95
C LEU A 167 4.03 -10.87 -5.23
N SER A 168 4.30 -12.10 -5.70
CA SER A 168 5.36 -12.96 -5.12
C SER A 168 6.76 -12.35 -5.29
N ILE A 169 6.93 -11.44 -6.24
CA ILE A 169 8.17 -10.70 -6.49
C ILE A 169 8.13 -9.33 -5.82
N LEU A 170 7.03 -8.59 -5.97
CA LEU A 170 6.93 -7.22 -5.47
C LEU A 170 6.98 -7.14 -3.95
N LEU A 171 6.37 -8.11 -3.26
CA LEU A 171 6.32 -8.11 -1.79
C LEU A 171 7.71 -8.30 -1.14
N PRO A 172 8.51 -9.33 -1.48
CA PRO A 172 9.86 -9.46 -0.94
C PRO A 172 10.79 -8.32 -1.40
N ALA A 173 10.68 -7.83 -2.64
CA ALA A 173 11.45 -6.67 -3.08
C ALA A 173 11.14 -5.43 -2.23
N SER A 174 9.86 -5.17 -1.95
CA SER A 174 9.45 -4.06 -1.07
C SER A 174 9.95 -4.24 0.36
N ALA A 175 10.00 -5.48 0.87
CA ALA A 175 10.59 -5.77 2.17
C ALA A 175 12.07 -5.39 2.22
N VAL A 176 12.86 -5.65 1.17
CA VAL A 176 14.27 -5.24 1.11
C VAL A 176 14.41 -3.72 1.20
N PHE A 177 13.62 -2.97 0.45
CA PHE A 177 13.66 -1.50 0.50
C PHE A 177 13.22 -0.98 1.87
N ILE A 178 12.16 -1.51 2.46
CA ILE A 178 11.68 -1.09 3.78
C ILE A 178 12.69 -1.44 4.89
N LEU A 179 13.37 -2.58 4.78
CA LEU A 179 14.47 -2.93 5.67
C LEU A 179 15.61 -1.90 5.55
N ALA A 180 16.03 -1.59 4.32
CA ALA A 180 17.09 -0.61 4.06
C ALA A 180 16.70 0.81 4.52
N HIS A 181 15.43 1.19 4.37
CA HIS A 181 14.88 2.45 4.86
C HIS A 181 14.89 2.51 6.40
N GLY A 182 14.52 1.42 7.08
CA GLY A 182 14.62 1.32 8.54
C GLY A 182 16.07 1.42 9.03
N VAL A 183 16.99 0.71 8.36
CA VAL A 183 18.43 0.80 8.63
C VAL A 183 18.92 2.25 8.53
N ALA A 184 18.49 2.95 7.48
CA ALA A 184 18.90 4.32 7.22
C ALA A 184 18.52 5.29 8.34
N HIS A 185 17.30 5.19 8.85
CA HIS A 185 16.82 6.10 9.90
C HIS A 185 17.35 5.76 11.29
N ALA A 186 17.76 4.51 11.51
CA ALA A 186 18.52 4.13 12.70
C ALA A 186 19.98 4.63 12.65
N GLY A 187 20.53 4.83 11.44
CA GLY A 187 21.91 5.25 11.22
C GLY A 187 22.26 6.59 11.90
N GLY A 188 23.29 6.58 12.74
CA GLY A 188 23.85 7.80 13.35
C GLY A 188 23.20 8.23 14.68
N THR A 189 22.40 7.36 15.29
CA THR A 189 21.91 7.49 16.68
C THR A 189 22.84 6.83 17.71
N ALA A 190 24.03 6.40 17.30
CA ALA A 190 24.95 5.56 18.08
C ALA A 190 25.52 6.20 19.36
N ALA A 191 25.36 7.52 19.53
CA ALA A 191 25.78 8.22 20.75
C ALA A 191 24.74 8.15 21.89
N ALA A 192 23.51 7.69 21.61
CA ALA A 192 22.43 7.60 22.59
C ALA A 192 22.47 6.29 23.41
N SER A 193 21.86 6.30 24.60
CA SER A 193 21.71 5.08 25.40
C SER A 193 20.74 4.09 24.74
N THR A 194 20.89 2.79 25.02
CA THR A 194 20.02 1.74 24.48
C THR A 194 18.54 1.99 24.78
N THR A 195 18.21 2.49 25.98
CA THR A 195 16.82 2.80 26.35
C THR A 195 16.24 3.93 25.49
N MET A 196 17.00 5.00 25.30
CA MET A 196 16.62 6.13 24.44
C MET A 196 16.34 5.64 23.02
N LEU A 197 17.28 4.87 22.47
CA LEU A 197 17.21 4.28 21.16
C LEU A 197 15.98 3.37 20.92
N LEU A 198 15.65 2.53 21.91
CA LEU A 198 14.46 1.69 21.87
C LEU A 198 13.17 2.53 21.88
N THR A 199 13.12 3.58 22.71
CA THR A 199 11.95 4.47 22.74
C THR A 199 11.80 5.27 21.45
N TYR A 200 12.90 5.76 20.86
CA TYR A 200 12.92 6.38 19.55
C TYR A 200 12.37 5.43 18.48
N GLY A 201 12.89 4.19 18.41
CA GLY A 201 12.40 3.18 17.47
C GLY A 201 10.91 2.84 17.67
N ALA A 202 10.43 2.79 18.92
CA ALA A 202 9.02 2.59 19.20
C ALA A 202 8.15 3.75 18.69
N GLY A 203 8.59 5.01 18.89
CA GLY A 203 7.91 6.20 18.38
C GLY A 203 7.82 6.18 16.86
N MET A 204 8.95 5.89 16.21
CA MET A 204 9.04 5.71 14.75
C MET A 204 8.03 4.67 14.26
N LEU A 205 7.96 3.49 14.90
CA LEU A 205 7.06 2.43 14.49
C LEU A 205 5.58 2.78 14.68
N ILE A 206 5.24 3.45 15.78
CA ILE A 206 3.86 3.89 16.04
C ILE A 206 3.42 4.90 14.98
N ALA A 207 4.22 5.94 14.73
CA ALA A 207 3.91 6.95 13.73
C ALA A 207 3.87 6.34 12.32
N SER A 208 4.80 5.45 11.98
CA SER A 208 4.84 4.77 10.68
C SER A 208 3.58 3.95 10.44
N CYS A 209 3.16 3.16 11.43
CA CYS A 209 1.91 2.42 11.36
C CYS A 209 0.71 3.35 11.16
N ALA A 210 0.65 4.47 11.88
CA ALA A 210 -0.44 5.44 11.78
C ALA A 210 -0.52 6.06 10.37
N VAL A 211 0.61 6.57 9.84
CA VAL A 211 0.69 7.15 8.49
C VAL A 211 0.34 6.10 7.43
N GLN A 212 0.85 4.87 7.56
CA GLN A 212 0.53 3.79 6.64
C GLN A 212 -0.97 3.46 6.65
N GLN A 213 -1.61 3.42 7.82
CA GLN A 213 -3.06 3.22 7.91
C GLN A 213 -3.83 4.37 7.28
N ILE A 214 -3.41 5.63 7.48
CA ILE A 214 -4.00 6.79 6.80
C ILE A 214 -3.91 6.63 5.28
N GLY A 215 -2.73 6.25 4.77
CA GLY A 215 -2.52 5.98 3.34
C GLY A 215 -3.42 4.86 2.82
N LEU A 216 -3.54 3.75 3.55
CA LEU A 216 -4.43 2.64 3.19
C LEU A 216 -5.90 3.07 3.13
N LEU A 217 -6.37 3.80 4.14
CA LEU A 217 -7.75 4.27 4.21
C LEU A 217 -8.06 5.29 3.11
N ALA A 218 -7.14 6.21 2.83
CA ALA A 218 -7.24 7.15 1.73
C ALA A 218 -7.27 6.39 0.38
N GLY A 219 -6.34 5.45 0.20
CA GLY A 219 -6.20 4.65 -1.02
C GLY A 219 -7.44 3.82 -1.34
N LYS A 220 -8.12 3.24 -0.33
CA LYS A 220 -9.35 2.44 -0.54
C LYS A 220 -10.44 3.23 -1.29
N LYS A 221 -10.53 4.54 -1.09
CA LYS A 221 -11.44 5.41 -1.83
C LYS A 221 -10.80 5.88 -3.14
N LEU A 222 -9.55 6.34 -3.06
CA LEU A 222 -8.92 7.12 -4.13
C LEU A 222 -8.43 6.27 -5.31
N VAL A 223 -7.98 5.03 -5.06
CA VAL A 223 -7.49 4.10 -6.11
C VAL A 223 -8.57 3.77 -7.13
N HIS A 224 -9.82 3.61 -6.69
CA HIS A 224 -10.93 3.26 -7.56
C HIS A 224 -11.62 4.47 -8.21
N HIS A 225 -11.74 5.59 -7.48
CA HIS A 225 -12.48 6.76 -7.97
C HIS A 225 -11.60 7.76 -8.72
N PHE A 226 -10.31 7.84 -8.39
CA PHE A 226 -9.38 8.82 -8.94
C PHE A 226 -8.01 8.19 -9.27
N PRO A 227 -7.97 7.20 -10.18
CA PRO A 227 -6.75 6.47 -10.49
C PRO A 227 -5.63 7.39 -11.00
N GLY A 228 -5.96 8.45 -11.74
CA GLY A 228 -4.96 9.43 -12.21
C GLY A 228 -4.25 10.19 -11.07
N LEU A 229 -4.97 10.49 -9.98
CA LEU A 229 -4.39 11.15 -8.81
C LEU A 229 -3.42 10.22 -8.07
N ILE A 230 -3.74 8.93 -7.96
CA ILE A 230 -2.82 7.95 -7.37
C ILE A 230 -1.57 7.78 -8.21
N LYS A 231 -1.71 7.69 -9.55
CA LYS A 231 -0.56 7.56 -10.45
C LYS A 231 0.37 8.77 -10.38
N THR A 232 -0.21 9.98 -10.37
CA THR A 232 0.56 11.22 -10.25
C THR A 232 1.24 11.34 -8.88
N ALA A 233 0.55 11.00 -7.79
CA ALA A 233 1.15 10.94 -6.47
C ALA A 233 2.35 9.98 -6.40
N GLY A 234 2.20 8.75 -6.90
CA GLY A 234 3.30 7.79 -6.95
C GLY A 234 4.47 8.29 -7.82
N ALA A 235 4.17 8.94 -8.94
CA ALA A 235 5.19 9.52 -9.81
C ALA A 235 5.97 10.65 -9.12
N LEU A 236 5.29 11.49 -8.33
CA LEU A 236 5.94 12.55 -7.55
C LEU A 236 6.84 11.98 -6.44
N VAL A 237 6.40 10.93 -5.75
CA VAL A 237 7.24 10.22 -4.75
C VAL A 237 8.46 9.59 -5.42
N SER A 238 8.30 8.98 -6.60
CA SER A 238 9.43 8.41 -7.31
C SER A 238 10.39 9.51 -7.78
N LEU A 239 9.85 10.62 -8.29
CA LEU A 239 10.62 11.77 -8.75
C LEU A 239 11.41 12.44 -7.61
N SER A 240 10.86 12.52 -6.38
CA SER A 240 11.62 13.03 -5.24
C SER A 240 12.82 12.13 -4.92
N GLY A 241 12.65 10.81 -4.99
CA GLY A 241 13.75 9.85 -4.91
C GLY A 241 14.79 10.04 -6.02
N LEU A 242 14.37 10.23 -7.28
CA LEU A 242 15.29 10.53 -8.39
C LEU A 242 16.01 11.88 -8.21
N ALA A 243 15.35 12.89 -7.66
CA ALA A 243 15.97 14.18 -7.40
C ALA A 243 17.07 14.04 -6.33
N LEU A 244 16.79 13.31 -5.24
CA LEU A 244 17.79 12.95 -4.24
C LEU A 244 18.93 12.13 -4.84
N LEU A 245 18.65 11.19 -5.74
CA LEU A 245 19.69 10.45 -6.46
C LEU A 245 20.62 11.39 -7.24
N GLY A 246 20.05 12.36 -7.96
CA GLY A 246 20.80 13.34 -8.74
C GLY A 246 21.73 14.18 -7.88
N THR A 247 21.27 14.67 -6.72
CA THR A 247 22.12 15.45 -5.81
C THR A 247 23.30 14.64 -5.27
N ARG A 248 23.11 13.34 -5.03
CA ARG A 248 24.18 12.44 -4.55
C ARG A 248 25.22 12.09 -5.60
N LEU A 249 24.80 11.93 -6.85
CA LEU A 249 25.74 11.69 -7.96
C LEU A 249 26.61 12.91 -8.25
N VAL A 250 26.07 14.12 -8.04
CA VAL A 250 26.81 15.38 -8.23
C VAL A 250 27.70 15.72 -7.04
N ALA A 251 27.30 15.34 -5.83
CA ALA A 251 28.07 15.56 -4.60
C ALA A 251 29.17 14.50 -4.33
N GLY A 252 29.36 13.55 -5.26
CA GLY A 252 30.36 12.47 -5.17
C GLY A 252 31.80 12.94 -5.18
#